data_AF-A0A545U3Q7-F1
#
_entry.id   AF-A0A545U3Q7-F1
#
_cell.length_a   1.000
_cell.length_b   1.000
_cell.length_c   1.000
_cell.angle_alpha   90.00
_cell.angle_beta   90.00
_cell.angle_gamma   90.00
#
_symmetry.space_group_name_H-M   'P 1'
#
loop_
_entity.id
_entity.type
_entity.pdbx_description
1 polymer ?
#
loop_
_entity_poly.entity_id
_entity_poly.type
_entity_poly.pdbx_seq_one_letter_code
_entity_poly.pdbx_strand_id
1 'polypeptide(L)'
;MFACARLRHPGNDRNHGDINDNANGKTSGKTNNGTVIMGLFSRTKAAEKDNDSLFDDSDLPGSSDLNESFLNEREGAEPTIDVPEKPAPPPAPARYGIEDAIALMRKLPKDDNEVVVTVVNKTLESTHIQVADIVQDANAKETRLRDQHKKLETEIKDLQREIERRNRQIAEILADLKETSEVSQRLQLALELEKKTKPATQSRTSIADTKPPTAKPAAAPPATGAAKPPEPGRKTSAAQPQRPVAPTTDPANPKH
;
A
#
# COMPACT_ATOMS: atom_id res chain seq x y z
N MET A 1 13.01 -38.07 51.95
CA MET A 1 11.56 -38.29 52.09
C MET A 1 10.99 -37.26 53.06
N PHE A 2 10.52 -36.12 52.56
CA PHE A 2 9.52 -35.29 53.24
C PHE A 2 8.63 -34.66 52.18
N ALA A 3 7.36 -35.06 52.20
CA ALA A 3 6.29 -34.53 51.38
C ALA A 3 5.53 -33.46 52.19
N CYS A 4 5.25 -32.32 51.58
CA CYS A 4 4.25 -31.30 51.93
C CYS A 4 4.39 -30.17 50.88
N ALA A 5 3.38 -29.50 50.34
CA ALA A 5 1.94 -29.67 50.27
C ALA A 5 1.48 -28.70 49.15
N ARG A 6 0.37 -29.04 48.49
CA ARG A 6 -0.32 -28.24 47.46
C ARG A 6 -0.65 -26.82 47.92
N LEU A 7 -0.44 -25.83 47.04
CA LEU A 7 -1.29 -24.64 46.96
C LEU A 7 -1.92 -24.58 45.57
N ARG A 8 -3.24 -24.77 45.50
CA ARG A 8 -4.10 -24.32 44.40
C ARG A 8 -4.39 -22.83 44.61
N HIS A 9 -4.56 -22.06 43.54
CA HIS A 9 -5.80 -21.30 43.25
C HIS A 9 -5.75 -20.50 41.93
N PRO A 10 -6.93 -20.05 41.41
CA PRO A 10 -7.36 -20.31 40.04
C PRO A 10 -7.48 -19.05 39.14
N GLY A 11 -7.80 -19.29 37.86
CA GLY A 11 -8.83 -18.55 37.11
C GLY A 11 -8.58 -17.07 36.83
N ASN A 12 -8.16 -16.75 35.61
CA ASN A 12 -8.36 -15.42 35.04
C ASN A 12 -9.34 -15.53 33.87
N ASP A 13 -10.62 -15.67 34.22
CA ASP A 13 -11.76 -15.38 33.35
C ASP A 13 -11.80 -13.86 33.10
N ARG A 14 -11.45 -13.42 31.89
CA ARG A 14 -11.84 -12.10 31.41
C ARG A 14 -12.86 -12.25 30.31
N ASN A 15 -14.09 -12.47 30.75
CA ASN A 15 -15.28 -11.93 30.10
C ASN A 15 -15.25 -10.40 30.27
N HIS A 16 -15.15 -9.67 29.16
CA HIS A 16 -15.60 -8.28 29.09
C HIS A 16 -16.50 -8.17 27.88
N GLY A 17 -17.80 -8.37 28.14
CA GLY A 17 -18.87 -8.01 27.22
C GLY A 17 -19.08 -6.50 27.22
N ASP A 18 -19.46 -6.01 26.05
CA ASP A 18 -20.52 -5.04 25.81
C ASP A 18 -20.64 -3.85 26.77
N ILE A 19 -20.13 -2.70 26.32
CA ILE A 19 -20.76 -1.41 26.61
C ILE A 19 -21.05 -0.72 25.27
N ASN A 20 -22.33 -0.72 24.94
CA ASN A 20 -22.98 0.13 23.96
C ASN A 20 -22.90 1.60 24.42
N ASP A 21 -22.19 2.45 23.69
CA ASP A 21 -22.32 3.91 23.82
C ASP A 21 -23.17 4.47 22.68
N ASN A 22 -24.49 4.40 22.90
CA ASN A 22 -25.48 5.20 22.19
C ASN A 22 -25.67 6.51 22.97
N ALA A 23 -25.10 7.62 22.49
CA ALA A 23 -25.37 8.95 23.03
C ALA A 23 -25.53 9.97 21.90
N ASN A 24 -26.78 10.07 21.44
CA ASN A 24 -27.33 11.23 20.75
C ASN A 24 -27.38 12.42 21.73
N GLY A 25 -26.58 13.46 21.48
CA GLY A 25 -26.35 14.58 22.41
C GLY A 25 -26.11 15.92 21.72
N LYS A 26 -27.20 16.48 21.19
CA LYS A 26 -27.42 17.87 20.77
C LYS A 26 -26.77 18.87 21.74
N THR A 27 -25.75 19.65 21.31
CA THR A 27 -25.40 20.91 21.99
C THR A 27 -25.25 22.05 20.97
N SER A 28 -26.16 23.00 21.12
CA SER A 28 -26.19 24.31 20.49
C SER A 28 -25.14 25.21 21.16
N GLY A 29 -24.53 26.11 20.38
CA GLY A 29 -23.26 26.77 20.71
C GLY A 29 -23.25 27.88 21.74
N LYS A 30 -22.04 28.37 22.04
CA LYS A 30 -21.73 29.78 22.34
C LYS A 30 -20.21 30.03 22.42
N THR A 31 -19.74 30.89 21.51
CA THR A 31 -18.73 31.97 21.66
C THR A 31 -17.43 31.77 22.45
N ASN A 32 -16.33 31.98 21.70
CA ASN A 32 -15.23 32.95 21.90
C ASN A 32 -14.43 32.95 23.22
N ASN A 33 -13.15 32.60 23.09
CA ASN A 33 -11.93 33.31 23.54
C ASN A 33 -10.75 32.36 23.18
N GLY A 34 -9.79 32.66 22.30
CA GLY A 34 -8.98 33.87 22.26
C GLY A 34 -7.52 33.49 22.53
N THR A 35 -6.91 32.65 21.69
CA THR A 35 -5.44 32.51 21.60
C THR A 35 -5.05 32.57 20.14
N VAL A 36 -4.72 33.78 19.73
CA VAL A 36 -4.15 34.15 18.44
C VAL A 36 -2.69 33.68 18.45
N ILE A 37 -2.40 32.59 17.74
CA ILE A 37 -1.02 32.29 17.34
C ILE A 37 -0.71 33.23 16.18
N MET A 38 0.07 34.28 16.50
CA MET A 38 0.90 35.03 15.55
C MET A 38 1.70 34.02 14.70
N GLY A 39 1.83 34.05 13.39
CA GLY A 39 1.62 35.08 12.39
C GLY A 39 2.75 34.88 11.37
N LEU A 40 2.44 34.44 10.13
CA LEU A 40 3.37 34.56 8.99
C LEU A 40 2.72 34.46 7.60
N PHE A 41 1.42 34.73 7.47
CA PHE A 41 0.78 34.92 6.16
C PHE A 41 -0.19 36.11 6.20
N SER A 42 0.34 37.30 6.49
CA SER A 42 -0.36 38.54 6.14
C SER A 42 0.02 38.90 4.70
N ARG A 43 -0.73 38.40 3.71
CA ARG A 43 -0.73 39.02 2.38
C ARG A 43 -1.83 40.06 2.33
N THR A 44 -1.37 41.31 2.37
CA THR A 44 -2.11 42.54 2.14
C THR A 44 -2.91 42.48 0.85
N LYS A 45 -4.20 42.80 0.98
CA LYS A 45 -5.11 43.11 -0.11
C LYS A 45 -5.01 44.61 -0.38
N ALA A 46 -4.20 44.99 -1.37
CA ALA A 46 -4.26 46.29 -2.02
C ALA A 46 -3.68 46.16 -3.43
N ALA A 47 -4.35 46.83 -4.35
CA ALA A 47 -4.20 46.72 -5.80
C ALA A 47 -2.85 47.23 -6.32
N GLU A 48 -2.33 46.55 -7.33
CA GLU A 48 -1.59 47.05 -8.51
C GLU A 48 -1.34 45.80 -9.39
N LYS A 49 -2.07 45.67 -10.51
CA LYS A 49 -1.67 46.05 -11.87
C LYS A 49 -0.37 45.39 -12.34
N ASP A 50 -0.55 44.56 -13.36
CA ASP A 50 0.35 44.30 -14.48
C ASP A 50 1.76 43.82 -14.12
N ASN A 51 1.97 42.51 -14.11
CA ASN A 51 3.24 41.87 -14.52
C ASN A 51 2.99 40.38 -14.84
N ASP A 52 2.73 40.15 -16.13
CA ASP A 52 3.35 39.11 -16.95
C ASP A 52 3.25 37.65 -16.49
N SER A 53 2.15 37.04 -16.94
CA SER A 53 2.15 35.85 -17.81
C SER A 53 3.53 35.43 -18.36
N LEU A 54 4.35 34.80 -17.52
CA LEU A 54 5.64 34.20 -17.90
C LEU A 54 5.65 32.67 -17.72
N PHE A 55 4.50 32.07 -17.43
CA PHE A 55 4.28 30.66 -17.74
C PHE A 55 3.32 30.62 -18.91
N ASP A 56 3.95 30.71 -20.08
CA ASP A 56 3.38 30.54 -21.40
C ASP A 56 2.73 29.16 -21.46
N ASP A 57 1.40 29.18 -21.46
CA ASP A 57 0.47 28.07 -21.62
C ASP A 57 0.40 27.65 -23.11
N SER A 58 1.56 27.55 -23.77
CA SER A 58 1.65 27.23 -25.20
C SER A 58 2.44 25.94 -25.39
N ASP A 59 1.71 24.93 -25.89
CA ASP A 59 2.18 23.70 -26.52
C ASP A 59 2.44 22.48 -25.62
N LEU A 60 1.56 22.21 -24.66
CA LEU A 60 1.27 20.81 -24.30
C LEU A 60 0.04 20.35 -25.08
N PRO A 61 0.15 19.32 -25.95
CA PRO A 61 -1.00 18.82 -26.70
C PRO A 61 -2.06 18.35 -25.70
N GLY A 62 -3.28 18.89 -25.83
CA GLY A 62 -4.42 18.45 -25.04
C GLY A 62 -4.73 16.98 -25.33
N SER A 63 -5.40 16.29 -24.40
CA SER A 63 -5.80 14.88 -24.57
C SER A 63 -6.69 14.61 -25.79
N SER A 64 -7.19 15.66 -26.46
CA SER A 64 -7.90 15.62 -27.74
C SER A 64 -6.99 15.61 -28.99
N ASP A 65 -5.72 16.01 -28.86
CA ASP A 65 -4.70 15.95 -29.94
C ASP A 65 -3.93 14.63 -29.99
N LEU A 66 -4.17 13.72 -29.03
CA LEU A 66 -3.82 12.31 -29.16
C LEU A 66 -4.83 11.63 -30.10
N ASN A 67 -4.76 12.02 -31.37
CA ASN A 67 -5.53 11.42 -32.44
C ASN A 67 -5.10 9.95 -32.57
N GLU A 68 -6.04 9.01 -32.38
CA GLU A 68 -5.86 7.55 -32.52
C GLU A 68 -5.44 7.10 -33.95
N SER A 69 -5.20 8.04 -34.86
CA SER A 69 -4.76 7.78 -36.24
C SER A 69 -3.30 7.32 -36.35
N PHE A 70 -2.45 7.55 -35.33
CA PHE A 70 -1.06 7.07 -35.38
C PHE A 70 -0.90 5.54 -35.26
N LEU A 71 -1.95 4.81 -34.84
CA LEU A 71 -1.94 3.34 -34.79
C LEU A 71 -2.67 2.70 -35.99
N ASN A 72 -3.30 3.47 -36.88
CA ASN A 72 -4.17 2.92 -37.93
C ASN A 72 -3.69 3.16 -39.37
N GLU A 73 -2.51 3.75 -39.57
CA GLU A 73 -1.98 4.05 -40.91
C GLU A 73 -0.83 3.12 -41.33
N ARG A 74 -1.01 1.81 -41.11
CA ARG A 74 -0.36 0.79 -41.93
C ARG A 74 -1.37 0.25 -42.94
N GLU A 75 -1.68 1.13 -43.87
CA GLU A 75 -2.38 0.85 -45.11
C GLU A 75 -1.52 -0.12 -45.95
N GLY A 76 -1.93 -1.39 -45.96
CA GLY A 76 -1.58 -2.36 -46.97
C GLY A 76 -2.90 -2.88 -47.53
N ALA A 77 -3.32 -2.29 -48.65
CA ALA A 77 -4.53 -2.64 -49.37
C ALA A 77 -4.62 -4.15 -49.66
N GLU A 78 -5.70 -4.77 -49.20
CA GLU A 78 -6.19 -6.04 -49.76
C GLU A 78 -7.73 -6.00 -49.86
N PRO A 79 -8.29 -6.63 -50.91
CA PRO A 79 -9.65 -6.39 -51.39
C PRO A 79 -10.72 -6.80 -50.39
N THR A 80 -11.79 -6.02 -50.35
CA THR A 80 -13.06 -6.34 -49.69
C THR A 80 -13.62 -7.66 -50.22
N ILE A 81 -13.27 -8.76 -49.56
CA ILE A 81 -14.02 -10.01 -49.59
C ILE A 81 -15.16 -9.81 -48.61
N ASP A 82 -16.40 -9.78 -49.11
CA ASP A 82 -17.62 -9.96 -48.33
C ASP A 82 -17.48 -11.24 -47.49
N VAL A 83 -17.01 -11.07 -46.26
CA VAL A 83 -17.04 -12.13 -45.25
C VAL A 83 -18.51 -12.25 -44.85
N PRO A 84 -19.18 -13.38 -45.11
CA PRO A 84 -20.54 -13.57 -44.64
C PRO A 84 -20.52 -13.47 -43.12
N GLU A 85 -21.20 -12.45 -42.59
CA GLU A 85 -21.43 -12.24 -41.17
C GLU A 85 -22.02 -13.53 -40.60
N LYS A 86 -21.17 -14.28 -39.90
CA LYS A 86 -21.53 -15.52 -39.22
C LYS A 86 -22.73 -15.18 -38.32
N PRO A 87 -23.91 -15.80 -38.53
CA PRO A 87 -25.08 -15.49 -37.73
C PRO A 87 -24.73 -15.63 -36.26
N ALA A 88 -24.95 -14.57 -35.49
CA ALA A 88 -24.75 -14.56 -34.05
C ALA A 88 -25.43 -15.81 -33.47
N PRO A 89 -24.75 -16.59 -32.60
CA PRO A 89 -25.36 -17.75 -32.00
C PRO A 89 -26.68 -17.32 -31.34
N PRO A 90 -27.77 -18.10 -31.50
CA PRO A 90 -29.03 -17.78 -30.86
C PRO A 90 -28.76 -17.58 -29.36
N PRO A 91 -29.37 -16.57 -28.72
CA PRO A 91 -29.18 -16.33 -27.30
C PRO A 91 -29.47 -17.64 -26.57
N ALA A 92 -28.46 -18.14 -25.86
CA ALA A 92 -28.62 -19.33 -25.03
C ALA A 92 -29.88 -19.12 -24.16
N PRO A 93 -30.70 -20.16 -23.94
CA PRO A 93 -31.90 -20.01 -23.12
C PRO A 93 -31.46 -19.36 -21.81
N ALA A 94 -32.00 -18.17 -21.53
CA ALA A 94 -31.60 -17.36 -20.40
C ALA A 94 -31.86 -18.19 -19.13
N ARG A 95 -30.78 -18.80 -18.60
CA ARG A 95 -30.83 -19.52 -17.34
C ARG A 95 -31.02 -18.47 -16.27
N TYR A 96 -32.21 -18.46 -15.69
CA TYR A 96 -32.52 -17.54 -14.61
C TYR A 96 -31.60 -17.83 -13.42
N GLY A 97 -30.71 -16.89 -13.13
CA GLY A 97 -29.69 -17.04 -12.09
C GLY A 97 -29.95 -16.17 -10.86
N ILE A 98 -28.99 -16.18 -9.94
CA ILE A 98 -29.04 -15.32 -8.75
C ILE A 98 -29.08 -13.81 -9.08
N GLU A 99 -28.46 -13.38 -10.19
CA GLU A 99 -28.52 -11.96 -10.60
C GLU A 99 -29.95 -11.53 -10.95
N ASP A 100 -30.69 -12.39 -11.65
CA ASP A 100 -32.06 -12.12 -12.06
C ASP A 100 -32.99 -12.11 -10.85
N ALA A 101 -32.77 -13.05 -9.91
CA ALA A 101 -33.48 -13.06 -8.63
C ALA A 101 -33.22 -11.78 -7.81
N ILE A 102 -31.96 -11.31 -7.74
CA ILE A 102 -31.62 -10.05 -7.07
C ILE A 102 -32.30 -8.86 -7.78
N ALA A 103 -32.28 -8.83 -9.11
CA ALA A 103 -32.92 -7.77 -9.89
C ALA A 103 -34.43 -7.73 -9.67
N LEU A 104 -35.08 -8.90 -9.57
CA LEU A 104 -36.50 -9.01 -9.24
C LEU A 104 -36.78 -8.49 -7.83
N MET A 105 -36.02 -8.94 -6.83
CA MET A 105 -36.18 -8.51 -5.43
C MET A 105 -35.96 -7.00 -5.24
N ARG A 106 -35.13 -6.36 -6.07
CA ARG A 106 -34.92 -4.90 -6.05
C ARG A 106 -36.10 -4.09 -6.58
N LYS A 107 -36.91 -4.68 -7.46
CA LYS A 107 -38.07 -4.01 -8.09
C LYS A 107 -39.35 -4.11 -7.26
N LEU A 108 -39.38 -5.04 -6.29
CA LEU A 108 -40.54 -5.28 -5.44
C LEU A 108 -40.57 -4.29 -4.26
N PRO A 109 -41.77 -3.89 -3.77
CA PRO A 109 -41.91 -3.08 -2.56
C PRO A 109 -41.28 -3.79 -1.36
N LYS A 110 -40.62 -3.03 -0.47
CA LYS A 110 -39.90 -3.60 0.68
C LYS A 110 -40.76 -3.72 1.94
N ASP A 111 -42.02 -3.31 1.85
CA ASP A 111 -42.87 -3.13 3.03
C ASP A 111 -43.32 -4.47 3.62
N ASP A 112 -43.54 -5.50 2.78
CA ASP A 112 -44.01 -6.83 3.20
C ASP A 112 -43.16 -7.98 2.62
N ASN A 113 -42.12 -8.39 3.37
CA ASN A 113 -41.20 -9.46 2.92
C ASN A 113 -41.90 -10.80 2.67
N GLU A 114 -42.91 -11.16 3.47
CA GLU A 114 -43.63 -12.43 3.33
C GLU A 114 -44.44 -12.50 2.02
N VAL A 115 -45.06 -11.38 1.65
CA VAL A 115 -45.81 -11.26 0.40
C VAL A 115 -44.86 -11.33 -0.80
N VAL A 116 -43.73 -10.63 -0.72
CA VAL A 116 -42.68 -10.65 -1.74
C VAL A 116 -42.16 -12.07 -1.97
N VAL A 117 -41.79 -12.80 -0.92
CA VAL A 117 -41.29 -14.18 -1.03
C VAL A 117 -42.36 -15.09 -1.63
N THR A 118 -43.63 -14.92 -1.25
CA THR A 118 -44.73 -15.72 -1.80
C THR A 118 -44.95 -15.47 -3.29
N VAL A 119 -44.93 -14.20 -3.71
CA VAL A 119 -45.07 -13.83 -5.13
C VAL A 119 -43.89 -14.33 -5.94
N VAL A 120 -42.66 -14.12 -5.44
CA VAL A 120 -41.44 -14.58 -6.11
C VAL A 120 -41.43 -16.09 -6.25
N ASN A 121 -41.77 -16.84 -5.19
CA ASN A 121 -41.82 -18.30 -5.27
C ASN A 121 -42.83 -18.77 -6.31
N LYS A 122 -44.06 -18.23 -6.30
CA LYS A 122 -45.09 -18.56 -7.30
C LYS A 122 -44.68 -18.19 -8.72
N THR A 123 -44.00 -17.06 -8.91
CA THR A 123 -43.49 -16.64 -10.22
C THR A 123 -42.40 -17.59 -10.71
N LEU A 124 -41.45 -17.96 -9.85
CA LEU A 124 -40.37 -18.90 -10.20
C LEU A 124 -40.89 -20.31 -10.50
N GLU A 125 -41.84 -20.81 -9.70
CA GLU A 125 -42.55 -22.07 -9.92
C GLU A 125 -43.26 -22.08 -11.29
N SER A 126 -43.95 -20.99 -11.66
CA SER A 126 -44.62 -20.87 -12.96
C SER A 126 -43.65 -20.93 -14.14
N THR A 127 -42.42 -20.48 -13.96
CA THR A 127 -41.35 -20.52 -14.96
C THR A 127 -40.50 -21.80 -14.89
N HIS A 128 -40.87 -22.76 -14.04
CA HIS A 128 -40.14 -24.03 -13.82
C HIS A 128 -38.70 -23.83 -13.33
N ILE A 129 -38.44 -22.77 -12.56
CA ILE A 129 -37.11 -22.50 -11.98
C ILE A 129 -37.08 -23.00 -10.54
N GLN A 130 -36.09 -23.83 -10.21
CA GLN A 130 -35.95 -24.35 -8.85
C GLN A 130 -35.24 -23.33 -7.96
N VAL A 131 -35.88 -22.96 -6.85
CA VAL A 131 -35.30 -22.05 -5.85
C VAL A 131 -33.99 -22.61 -5.28
N ALA A 132 -33.88 -23.93 -5.15
CA ALA A 132 -32.67 -24.60 -4.67
C ALA A 132 -31.43 -24.29 -5.53
N ASP A 133 -31.58 -24.26 -6.86
CA ASP A 133 -30.49 -23.96 -7.79
C ASP A 133 -30.03 -22.51 -7.63
N ILE A 134 -30.98 -21.57 -7.49
CA ILE A 134 -30.68 -20.15 -7.25
C ILE A 134 -29.93 -19.97 -5.91
N VAL A 135 -30.33 -20.70 -4.86
CA VAL A 135 -29.67 -20.66 -3.56
C VAL A 135 -28.25 -21.21 -3.65
N GLN A 136 -28.03 -22.30 -4.39
CA GLN A 136 -26.70 -22.84 -4.61
C GLN A 136 -25.81 -21.83 -5.36
N ASP A 137 -26.32 -21.20 -6.41
CA ASP A 137 -25.63 -20.14 -7.15
C ASP A 137 -25.31 -18.93 -6.26
N ALA A 138 -26.24 -18.55 -5.38
CA ALA A 138 -26.04 -17.48 -4.41
C ALA A 138 -24.88 -17.79 -3.45
N ASN A 139 -24.86 -19.00 -2.89
CA ASN A 139 -23.80 -19.44 -1.99
C ASN A 139 -22.43 -19.50 -2.69
N ALA A 140 -22.40 -19.97 -3.94
CA ALA A 140 -21.19 -19.99 -4.75
C ALA A 140 -20.67 -18.57 -5.03
N LYS A 141 -21.56 -17.65 -5.42
CA LYS A 141 -21.21 -16.25 -5.64
C LYS A 141 -20.74 -15.57 -4.35
N GLU A 142 -21.43 -15.80 -3.25
CA GLU A 142 -21.09 -15.23 -1.94
C GLU A 142 -19.70 -15.70 -1.49
N THR A 143 -19.39 -16.99 -1.65
CA THR A 143 -18.07 -17.55 -1.36
C THR A 143 -16.99 -16.88 -2.21
N ARG A 144 -17.20 -16.79 -3.53
CA ARG A 144 -16.27 -16.11 -4.45
C ARG A 144 -16.02 -14.66 -4.06
N LEU A 145 -17.07 -13.91 -3.71
CA LEU A 145 -16.96 -12.52 -3.29
C LEU A 145 -16.20 -12.39 -1.96
N ARG A 146 -16.46 -13.27 -0.98
CA ARG A 146 -15.70 -13.31 0.28
C ARG A 146 -14.23 -13.59 0.05
N ASP A 147 -13.90 -14.52 -0.83
CA ASP A 147 -12.51 -14.85 -1.14
C ASP A 147 -11.80 -13.69 -1.85
N GLN A 148 -12.48 -13.03 -2.81
CA GLN A 148 -11.98 -11.82 -3.45
C GLN A 148 -11.77 -10.68 -2.43
N HIS A 149 -12.72 -10.48 -1.51
CA HIS A 149 -12.60 -9.49 -0.44
C HIS A 149 -11.37 -9.74 0.43
N LYS A 150 -11.21 -10.98 0.93
CA LYS A 150 -10.05 -11.36 1.75
C LYS A 150 -8.73 -11.17 1.01
N LYS A 151 -8.69 -11.48 -0.29
CA LYS A 151 -7.52 -11.26 -1.13
C LYS A 151 -7.16 -9.78 -1.18
N LEU A 152 -8.14 -8.92 -1.48
CA LEU A 152 -7.95 -7.47 -1.54
C LEU A 152 -7.55 -6.89 -0.18
N GLU A 153 -8.15 -7.35 0.92
CA GLU A 153 -7.74 -6.93 2.28
C GLU A 153 -6.29 -7.29 2.60
N THR A 154 -5.83 -8.45 2.15
CA THR A 154 -4.43 -8.88 2.33
C THR A 154 -3.49 -7.99 1.51
N GLU A 155 -3.84 -7.73 0.25
CA GLU A 155 -3.07 -6.84 -0.63
C GLU A 155 -2.98 -5.41 -0.08
N ILE A 156 -4.08 -4.87 0.45
CA ILE A 156 -4.10 -3.56 1.12
C ILE A 156 -3.12 -3.54 2.30
N LYS A 157 -3.11 -4.58 3.14
CA LYS A 157 -2.20 -4.67 4.29
C LYS A 157 -0.74 -4.72 3.86
N ASP A 158 -0.42 -5.44 2.78
CA ASP A 158 0.94 -5.52 2.26
C ASP A 158 1.41 -4.18 1.66
N LEU A 159 0.53 -3.50 0.91
CA LEU A 159 0.80 -2.17 0.40
C LEU A 159 0.99 -1.14 1.52
N GLN A 160 0.19 -1.20 2.60
CA GLN A 160 0.36 -0.33 3.76
C GLN A 160 1.73 -0.51 4.42
N ARG A 161 2.19 -1.76 4.60
CA ARG A 161 3.55 -2.05 5.12
C ARG A 161 4.64 -1.50 4.21
N GLU A 162 4.45 -1.57 2.89
CA GLU A 162 5.39 -0.98 1.94
C GLU A 162 5.43 0.54 2.04
N ILE A 163 4.28 1.20 2.14
CA ILE A 163 4.18 2.65 2.34
C ILE A 163 4.92 3.06 3.62
N GLU A 164 4.68 2.36 4.74
CA GLU A 164 5.40 2.62 5.99
C GLU A 164 6.91 2.48 5.85
N ARG A 165 7.37 1.43 5.16
CA ARG A 165 8.80 1.23 4.89
C ARG A 165 9.39 2.38 4.07
N ARG A 166 8.72 2.80 2.99
CA ARG A 166 9.18 3.92 2.15
C ARG A 166 9.16 5.23 2.92
N ASN A 167 8.16 5.47 3.76
CA ASN A 167 8.10 6.66 4.62
C ASN A 167 9.27 6.72 5.61
N ARG A 168 9.67 5.58 6.20
CA ARG A 168 10.87 5.51 7.04
C ARG A 168 12.14 5.86 6.26
N GLN A 169 12.28 5.31 5.05
CA GLN A 169 13.42 5.62 4.18
C GLN A 169 13.46 7.10 3.78
N ILE A 170 12.31 7.71 3.47
CA ILE A 170 12.23 9.15 3.20
C ILE A 170 12.69 9.95 4.42
N ALA A 171 12.22 9.60 5.61
CA ALA A 171 12.61 10.29 6.84
C ALA A 171 14.13 10.21 7.11
N GLU A 172 14.75 9.06 6.87
CA GLU A 172 16.19 8.86 6.96
C GLU A 172 16.95 9.75 5.97
N ILE A 173 16.59 9.71 4.67
CA ILE A 173 17.23 10.53 3.65
C ILE A 173 17.08 12.03 3.95
N LEU A 174 15.93 12.47 4.46
CA LEU A 174 15.72 13.86 4.84
C LEU A 174 16.60 14.28 6.04
N ALA A 175 16.86 13.37 6.98
CA ALA A 175 17.78 13.62 8.07
C ALA A 175 19.21 13.80 7.54
N ASP A 176 19.68 12.88 6.69
CA ASP A 176 21.02 12.95 6.08
C ASP A 176 21.20 14.21 5.23
N LEU A 177 20.18 14.58 4.45
CA LEU A 177 20.19 15.81 3.65
C LEU A 177 20.33 17.03 4.55
N LYS A 178 19.52 17.09 5.63
CA LYS A 178 19.59 18.19 6.60
C LYS A 178 21.00 18.30 7.19
N GLU A 179 21.57 17.19 7.68
CA GLU A 179 22.92 17.17 8.24
C GLU A 179 23.97 17.63 7.21
N THR A 180 23.91 17.10 5.99
CA THR A 180 24.81 17.49 4.89
C THR A 180 24.70 18.97 4.57
N SER A 181 23.48 19.51 4.55
CA SER A 181 23.24 20.93 4.30
C SER A 181 23.82 21.81 5.41
N GLU A 182 23.66 21.43 6.68
CA GLU A 182 24.24 22.16 7.82
C GLU A 182 25.78 22.15 7.79
N VAL A 183 26.39 21.00 7.48
CA VAL A 183 27.84 20.88 7.32
C VAL A 183 28.32 21.76 6.17
N SER A 184 27.64 21.72 5.02
CA SER A 184 28.02 22.53 3.85
C SER A 184 27.96 24.03 4.14
N GLN A 185 26.92 24.50 4.86
CA GLN A 185 26.77 25.89 5.27
C GLN A 185 27.90 26.32 6.21
N ARG A 186 28.26 25.49 7.20
CA ARG A 186 29.35 25.78 8.13
C ARG A 186 30.70 25.87 7.42
N LEU A 187 30.96 24.97 6.46
CA LEU A 187 32.19 24.99 5.67
C LEU A 187 32.27 26.23 4.77
N GLN A 188 31.14 26.64 4.16
CA GLN A 188 31.09 27.88 3.38
C GLN A 188 31.41 29.10 4.24
N LEU A 189 30.83 29.21 5.44
CA LEU A 189 31.14 30.30 6.38
C LEU A 189 32.61 30.30 6.80
N ALA A 190 33.22 29.12 7.02
CA ALA A 190 34.65 29.02 7.32
C ALA A 190 35.52 29.53 6.16
N LEU A 191 35.20 29.17 4.91
CA LEU A 191 35.90 29.65 3.72
C LEU A 191 35.77 31.18 3.54
N GLU A 192 34.62 31.76 3.86
CA GLU A 192 34.41 33.21 3.82
C GLU A 192 35.24 33.95 4.89
N LEU A 193 35.33 33.39 6.10
CA LEU A 193 36.16 33.92 7.18
C LEU A 193 37.66 33.83 6.84
N GLU A 194 38.12 32.72 6.25
CA GLU A 194 39.50 32.58 5.75
C GLU A 194 39.83 33.61 4.67
N LYS A 195 38.92 33.84 3.71
CA LYS A 195 39.09 34.89 2.69
C LYS A 195 39.20 36.28 3.30
N LYS A 196 38.39 36.59 4.33
CA LYS A 196 38.38 37.89 5.01
C LYS A 196 39.60 38.10 5.91
N THR A 197 40.11 37.04 6.53
CA THR A 197 41.25 37.10 7.47
C THR A 197 42.61 36.99 6.80
N LYS A 198 42.66 36.86 5.47
CA LYS A 198 43.90 36.85 4.68
C LYS A 198 44.11 38.20 3.96
N PRO A 199 44.47 39.31 4.65
CA PRO A 199 45.09 40.44 3.98
C PRO A 199 46.52 40.05 3.57
N ALA A 200 46.97 40.63 2.47
CA ALA A 200 48.27 40.41 1.87
C ALA A 200 49.43 40.39 2.88
N THR A 201 50.04 39.23 3.10
CA THR A 201 51.43 39.15 3.54
C THR A 201 52.08 37.92 2.92
N GLN A 202 52.48 38.09 1.67
CA GLN A 202 53.68 37.44 1.18
C GLN A 202 54.87 37.98 1.99
N SER A 203 55.34 37.23 3.00
CA SER A 203 56.70 37.40 3.52
C SER A 203 57.23 36.05 3.95
N ARG A 204 58.26 35.62 3.23
CA ARG A 204 59.08 34.42 3.40
C ARG A 204 59.80 34.42 4.76
N THR A 205 59.91 33.24 5.38
CA THR A 205 61.09 32.73 6.12
C THR A 205 60.81 31.26 6.46
N SER A 206 61.34 30.27 5.74
CA SER A 206 62.68 29.67 5.84
C SER A 206 62.95 28.83 7.11
N ILE A 207 62.88 27.49 6.93
CA ILE A 207 63.76 26.38 7.38
C ILE A 207 64.31 26.36 8.83
N ALA A 208 64.02 25.26 9.57
CA ALA A 208 64.95 24.45 10.41
C ALA A 208 64.11 23.35 11.14
N ASP A 209 64.15 22.08 10.76
CA ASP A 209 65.17 21.05 11.09
C ASP A 209 65.28 20.75 12.60
N THR A 210 64.66 19.66 13.06
CA THR A 210 65.13 18.85 14.23
C THR A 210 64.39 17.51 14.36
N LYS A 211 65.07 16.47 13.86
CA LYS A 211 65.41 15.18 14.52
C LYS A 211 64.34 14.39 15.33
N PRO A 212 64.18 13.07 15.08
CA PRO A 212 63.32 12.16 15.85
C PRO A 212 64.05 11.50 17.03
N PRO A 213 63.36 11.15 18.14
CA PRO A 213 63.88 10.20 19.11
C PRO A 213 63.16 8.84 19.03
N THR A 214 63.94 7.84 18.65
CA THR A 214 63.77 6.41 18.94
C THR A 214 63.90 6.14 20.45
N ALA A 215 62.93 5.44 21.04
CA ALA A 215 63.16 4.58 22.21
C ALA A 215 62.09 3.47 22.36
N LYS A 216 62.56 2.23 22.30
CA LYS A 216 61.99 0.95 22.81
C LYS A 216 63.10 0.40 23.76
N PRO A 217 62.92 -0.57 24.70
CA PRO A 217 61.75 -1.45 24.98
C PRO A 217 61.46 -1.81 26.47
N ALA A 218 60.37 -2.59 26.65
CA ALA A 218 60.15 -3.68 27.63
C ALA A 218 59.59 -3.37 29.05
N ALA A 219 58.34 -3.80 29.28
CA ALA A 219 57.92 -4.68 30.40
C ALA A 219 56.47 -5.19 30.19
N ALA A 220 56.27 -6.51 30.22
CA ALA A 220 54.98 -7.22 30.37
C ALA A 220 54.61 -7.35 31.87
N PRO A 221 53.54 -8.04 32.36
CA PRO A 221 52.39 -8.78 31.76
C PRO A 221 51.03 -8.36 32.46
N PRO A 222 49.90 -9.12 32.57
CA PRO A 222 49.52 -10.43 32.01
C PRO A 222 48.16 -10.48 31.26
N ALA A 223 47.94 -11.65 30.65
CA ALA A 223 46.80 -12.05 29.85
C ALA A 223 45.47 -12.08 30.62
N THR A 224 44.38 -11.63 29.98
CA THR A 224 43.03 -12.10 30.29
C THR A 224 42.13 -12.01 29.05
N GLY A 225 41.70 -13.19 28.57
CA GLY A 225 40.38 -13.41 27.97
C GLY A 225 40.00 -12.65 26.70
N ALA A 226 40.58 -13.01 25.55
CA ALA A 226 39.98 -12.70 24.25
C ALA A 226 38.79 -13.64 24.00
N ALA A 227 37.59 -13.11 24.18
CA ALA A 227 36.35 -13.71 23.72
C ALA A 227 36.31 -13.74 22.19
N LYS A 228 35.96 -14.93 21.69
CA LYS A 228 35.79 -15.30 20.28
C LYS A 228 34.74 -14.40 19.58
N PRO A 229 34.97 -13.95 18.33
CA PRO A 229 33.94 -13.27 17.53
C PRO A 229 32.78 -14.23 17.22
N PRO A 230 31.51 -13.78 17.28
CA PRO A 230 30.41 -14.56 16.74
C PRO A 230 30.48 -14.54 15.21
N GLU A 231 30.73 -15.70 14.61
CA GLU A 231 30.39 -15.98 13.21
C GLU A 231 28.90 -15.71 12.98
N PRO A 232 28.51 -14.91 11.97
CA PRO A 232 27.15 -14.98 11.46
C PRO A 232 26.96 -16.33 10.76
N GLY A 233 26.14 -17.17 11.39
CA GLY A 233 25.83 -18.52 10.97
C GLY A 233 25.36 -18.60 9.52
N ARG A 234 26.15 -19.29 8.71
CA ARG A 234 25.74 -19.84 7.42
C ARG A 234 25.12 -21.22 7.67
N LYS A 235 23.84 -21.26 8.05
CA LYS A 235 23.01 -22.48 8.06
C LYS A 235 22.00 -22.35 6.91
N THR A 236 22.27 -23.02 5.79
CA THR A 236 21.54 -24.23 5.36
C THR A 236 20.02 -24.08 5.40
N SER A 237 19.40 -23.86 4.24
CA SER A 237 18.30 -24.69 3.75
C SER A 237 17.75 -24.06 2.46
N ALA A 238 18.31 -24.47 1.33
CA ALA A 238 17.62 -24.35 0.05
C ALA A 238 16.52 -25.42 0.03
N ALA A 239 15.39 -25.12 0.65
CA ALA A 239 14.15 -25.84 0.43
C ALA A 239 13.58 -25.39 -0.92
N GLN A 240 13.83 -26.19 -1.96
CA GLN A 240 13.07 -26.13 -3.20
C GLN A 240 11.58 -26.27 -2.89
N PRO A 241 10.70 -25.41 -3.42
CA PRO A 241 9.29 -25.73 -3.52
C PRO A 241 9.14 -26.85 -4.57
N GLN A 242 8.95 -28.07 -4.10
CA GLN A 242 8.47 -29.16 -4.94
C GLN A 242 7.11 -28.75 -5.50
N ARG A 243 7.02 -28.60 -6.82
CA ARG A 243 5.75 -28.51 -7.53
C ARG A 243 4.94 -29.78 -7.24
N PRO A 244 3.67 -29.69 -6.84
CA PRO A 244 2.78 -30.84 -6.90
C PRO A 244 2.54 -31.20 -8.38
N VAL A 245 3.13 -32.31 -8.81
CA VAL A 245 2.71 -32.99 -10.04
C VAL A 245 1.35 -33.63 -9.77
N ALA A 246 0.40 -33.34 -10.65
CA ALA A 246 -0.96 -33.86 -10.58
C ALA A 246 -0.96 -35.40 -10.67
N PRO A 247 -1.85 -36.10 -9.96
CA PRO A 247 -2.11 -37.50 -10.24
C PRO A 247 -2.83 -37.63 -11.59
N THR A 248 -2.13 -38.17 -12.58
CA THR A 248 -2.75 -38.78 -13.76
C THR A 248 -3.48 -40.02 -13.30
N THR A 249 -4.77 -39.88 -12.97
CA THR A 249 -5.69 -41.00 -12.91
C THR A 249 -6.12 -41.33 -14.33
N ASP A 250 -5.53 -42.40 -14.82
CA ASP A 250 -5.94 -43.23 -15.93
C ASP A 250 -7.23 -43.99 -15.57
N PRO A 251 -8.37 -43.78 -16.26
CA PRO A 251 -9.45 -44.75 -16.26
C PRO A 251 -9.30 -45.64 -17.50
N ALA A 252 -8.63 -46.77 -17.28
CA ALA A 252 -8.84 -47.96 -18.08
C ALA A 252 -10.33 -48.34 -18.05
N ASN A 253 -10.95 -48.18 -19.21
CA ASN A 253 -12.05 -48.97 -19.75
C ASN A 253 -11.98 -50.45 -19.32
N PRO A 254 -13.11 -51.11 -19.08
CA PRO A 254 -13.51 -52.06 -20.12
C PRO A 254 -15.01 -52.08 -20.43
N LYS A 255 -15.24 -52.31 -21.72
CA LYS A 255 -16.47 -52.80 -22.34
C LYS A 255 -16.75 -54.25 -21.92
N HIS A 256 -18.04 -54.58 -22.02
CA HIS A 256 -18.71 -55.89 -21.97
C HIS A 256 -19.24 -56.33 -20.60
#